data_AF-A0A182UVX9-F1
#
_entry.id   AF-A0A182UVX9-F1
#
_cell.length_a   1.000
_cell.length_b   1.000
_cell.length_c   1.000
_cell.angle_alpha   90.00
_cell.angle_beta   90.00
_cell.angle_gamma   90.00
#
_symmetry.space_group_name_H-M   'P 1'
#
loop_
_entity.id
_entity.type
_entity.pdbx_description
1 polymer ?
#
loop_
_entity_poly.entity_id
_entity_poly.type
_entity_poly.pdbx_seq_one_letter_code
_entity_poly.pdbx_strand_id
1 'polypeptide(L)'
;MLFYIPMNYGSNVPTSTDFEDTSPTFWLTPQDPTATVTLEAGVEWVVVNKQQTGYYRVNYDDESWHKLIEVLNSDQFEDQLPIINRAQLVDDVANLARAGEVGYDVALSLMQYLERETEYIPWATAYNALLHLDRMFSNHKEYNRFENYMTVY
;
A
#
# COMPACT_ATOMS: atom_id res chain seq x y z
N MET A 1 1.67 -6.33 -24.73
CA MET A 1 0.81 -5.16 -25.00
C MET A 1 1.30 -4.04 -24.12
N LEU A 2 1.37 -2.82 -24.65
CA LEU A 2 1.64 -1.62 -23.86
C LEU A 2 0.28 -0.96 -23.58
N PHE A 3 0.08 -0.45 -22.36
CA PHE A 3 -1.21 0.05 -21.88
C PHE A 3 -1.22 1.58 -21.80
N TYR A 4 -2.41 2.16 -21.91
CA TYR A 4 -2.68 3.54 -21.49
C TYR A 4 -3.12 3.47 -20.03
N ILE A 5 -2.35 4.10 -19.14
CA ILE A 5 -2.55 3.95 -17.70
C ILE A 5 -3.04 5.30 -17.15
N PRO A 6 -4.31 5.39 -16.69
CA PRO A 6 -4.80 6.58 -16.01
C PRO A 6 -4.17 6.67 -14.63
N MET A 7 -3.54 7.81 -14.34
CA MET A 7 -2.85 8.04 -13.07
C MET A 7 -3.54 9.15 -12.29
N ASN A 8 -3.77 8.91 -11.02
CA ASN A 8 -4.16 9.91 -10.03
C ASN A 8 -3.46 9.59 -8.71
N TYR A 9 -3.48 10.52 -7.77
CA TYR A 9 -2.88 10.33 -6.45
C TYR A 9 -3.62 11.13 -5.37
N GLY A 10 -3.55 10.62 -4.15
CA GLY A 10 -3.98 11.27 -2.91
C GLY A 10 -2.79 11.59 -2.02
N SER A 11 -2.92 12.60 -1.16
CA SER A 11 -1.90 12.99 -0.17
C SER A 11 -2.54 13.75 1.01
N ASN A 12 -1.72 14.18 1.98
CA ASN A 12 -2.14 14.93 3.16
C ASN A 12 -2.52 16.40 2.89
N VAL A 13 -2.24 16.95 1.70
CA VAL A 13 -2.52 18.37 1.40
C VAL A 13 -3.93 18.59 0.84
N PRO A 14 -4.58 19.74 1.11
CA PRO A 14 -5.97 19.99 0.74
C PRO A 14 -6.29 19.77 -0.75
N THR A 15 -5.35 20.03 -1.65
CA THR A 15 -5.52 19.85 -3.11
C THR A 15 -5.64 18.39 -3.55
N SER A 16 -5.31 17.43 -2.68
CA SER A 16 -5.22 16.00 -3.00
C SER A 16 -5.79 15.10 -1.88
N THR A 17 -6.61 15.68 -0.99
CA THR A 17 -7.30 14.93 0.08
C THR A 17 -8.65 14.37 -0.34
N ASP A 18 -9.19 14.78 -1.49
CA ASP A 18 -10.44 14.22 -2.02
C ASP A 18 -10.19 12.87 -2.71
N PHE A 19 -10.48 11.80 -1.98
CA PHE A 19 -10.38 10.42 -2.47
C PHE A 19 -11.60 9.96 -3.28
N GLU A 20 -12.69 10.75 -3.33
CA GLU A 20 -13.89 10.42 -4.12
C GLU A 20 -13.74 10.85 -5.59
N ASP A 21 -12.98 11.92 -5.87
CA ASP A 21 -12.64 12.27 -7.24
C ASP A 21 -11.55 11.35 -7.81
N THR A 22 -11.94 10.23 -8.41
CA THR A 22 -11.00 9.28 -9.03
C THR A 22 -10.62 9.64 -10.47
N SER A 23 -10.87 10.87 -10.94
CA SER A 23 -10.49 11.30 -12.28
C SER A 23 -8.97 11.23 -12.49
N PRO A 24 -8.49 10.87 -13.69
CA PRO A 24 -7.05 10.85 -13.98
C PRO A 24 -6.48 12.27 -13.97
N THR A 25 -5.39 12.47 -13.24
CA THR A 25 -4.59 13.70 -13.25
C THR A 25 -3.66 13.74 -14.47
N PHE A 26 -3.12 12.58 -14.87
CA PHE A 26 -2.29 12.42 -16.06
C PHE A 26 -2.39 10.98 -16.58
N TRP A 27 -1.80 10.73 -17.75
CA TRP A 27 -1.78 9.41 -18.37
C TRP A 27 -0.34 9.00 -18.69
N LEU A 28 0.00 7.76 -18.38
CA LEU A 28 1.18 7.11 -18.97
C LEU A 28 0.74 6.45 -20.27
N THR A 29 1.54 6.62 -21.32
CA THR A 29 1.24 6.06 -22.63
C THR A 29 2.33 5.07 -23.05
N PRO A 30 2.04 4.16 -24.00
CA PRO A 30 3.08 3.30 -24.56
C PRO A 30 4.31 4.04 -25.12
N GLN A 31 4.12 5.27 -25.60
CA GLN A 31 5.16 6.10 -26.19
C GLN A 31 5.90 6.94 -25.14
N ASP A 32 5.21 7.28 -24.05
CA ASP A 32 5.73 8.07 -22.95
C ASP A 32 5.34 7.40 -21.61
N PRO A 33 6.12 6.39 -21.17
CA PRO A 33 5.82 5.60 -19.99
C PRO A 33 6.29 6.25 -18.68
N THR A 34 6.76 7.50 -18.74
CA THR A 34 7.29 8.25 -17.59
C THR A 34 6.62 9.61 -17.50
N ALA A 35 6.34 10.07 -16.29
CA ALA A 35 5.84 11.42 -16.05
C ALA A 35 6.53 12.01 -14.83
N THR A 36 6.69 13.33 -14.82
CA THR A 36 7.14 14.08 -13.64
C THR A 36 6.01 14.99 -13.19
N VAL A 37 5.67 14.92 -11.91
CA VAL A 37 4.60 15.71 -11.29
C VAL A 37 5.22 16.55 -10.19
N THR A 38 4.96 17.86 -10.22
CA THR A 38 5.35 18.77 -9.13
C THR A 38 4.33 18.66 -8.01
N LEU A 39 4.79 18.30 -6.82
CA LEU A 39 3.96 18.24 -5.61
C LEU A 39 3.87 19.60 -4.93
N GLU A 40 2.76 19.85 -4.25
CA GLU A 40 2.59 21.04 -3.40
C GLU A 40 3.57 20.99 -2.22
N ALA A 41 3.94 22.17 -1.69
CA ALA A 41 4.69 22.25 -0.45
C ALA A 41 3.89 21.62 0.71
N GLY A 42 4.55 20.85 1.57
CA GLY A 42 3.91 20.19 2.71
C GLY A 42 3.33 18.80 2.42
N VAL A 43 3.50 18.27 1.20
CA VAL A 43 3.22 16.85 0.93
C VAL A 43 4.19 15.98 1.72
N GLU A 44 3.66 15.17 2.62
CA GLU A 44 4.41 14.26 3.50
C GLU A 44 4.42 12.83 2.94
N TRP A 45 3.30 12.41 2.34
CA TRP A 45 3.12 11.09 1.75
C TRP A 45 2.24 11.19 0.50
N VAL A 46 2.38 10.21 -0.39
CA VAL A 46 1.56 10.11 -1.61
C VAL A 46 1.09 8.67 -1.75
N VAL A 47 -0.21 8.48 -1.99
CA VAL A 47 -0.76 7.20 -2.42
C VAL A 47 -1.28 7.35 -3.86
N VAL A 48 -0.78 6.52 -4.76
CA VAL A 48 -1.24 6.50 -6.15
C VAL A 48 -2.44 5.56 -6.27
N ASN A 49 -3.31 5.85 -7.25
CA ASN A 49 -4.50 5.06 -7.55
C ASN A 49 -5.59 5.20 -6.47
N LYS A 50 -6.20 6.39 -6.37
CA LYS A 50 -7.30 6.66 -5.45
C LYS A 50 -8.42 5.64 -5.64
N GLN A 51 -8.85 5.05 -4.52
CA GLN A 51 -9.81 3.93 -4.45
C GLN A 51 -9.50 2.72 -5.34
N GLN A 52 -8.23 2.51 -5.72
CA GLN A 52 -7.80 1.37 -6.53
C GLN A 52 -8.61 1.19 -7.83
N THR A 53 -9.05 2.29 -8.44
CA THR A 53 -9.90 2.25 -9.65
C THR A 53 -9.12 1.86 -10.92
N GLY A 54 -7.81 2.12 -10.94
CA GLY A 54 -6.89 1.68 -11.97
C GLY A 54 -6.51 0.21 -11.82
N TYR A 55 -6.48 -0.53 -12.93
CA TYR A 55 -6.07 -1.94 -12.97
C TYR A 55 -4.54 -2.10 -13.04
N TYR A 56 -3.86 -1.72 -11.96
CA TYR A 56 -2.41 -1.84 -11.80
C TYR A 56 -2.02 -1.85 -10.31
N ARG A 57 -0.84 -2.39 -10.02
CA ARG A 57 -0.20 -2.33 -8.70
C ARG A 57 0.73 -1.14 -8.63
N VAL A 58 0.90 -0.55 -7.45
CA VAL A 58 1.84 0.55 -7.24
C VAL A 58 3.00 0.06 -6.39
N ASN A 59 4.22 0.30 -6.90
CA ASN A 59 5.44 0.19 -6.09
C ASN A 59 5.99 1.60 -5.83
N TYR A 60 6.52 1.80 -4.64
CA TYR A 60 7.15 3.03 -4.20
C TYR A 60 8.64 2.77 -3.92
N ASP A 61 9.45 3.82 -3.94
CA ASP A 61 10.81 3.73 -3.41
C ASP A 61 10.78 3.53 -1.88
N ASP A 62 11.94 3.17 -1.30
CA ASP A 62 12.05 2.87 0.12
C ASP A 62 11.59 4.03 1.02
N GLU A 63 11.93 5.28 0.69
CA GLU A 63 11.54 6.46 1.50
C GLU A 63 10.03 6.65 1.48
N SER A 64 9.43 6.53 0.30
CA SER A 64 7.99 6.63 0.09
C SER A 64 7.22 5.50 0.80
N TRP A 65 7.73 4.27 0.79
CA TRP A 65 7.16 3.18 1.59
C TRP A 65 7.24 3.47 3.10
N HIS A 66 8.36 3.98 3.60
CA HIS A 66 8.50 4.32 5.02
C HIS A 66 7.49 5.39 5.45
N LYS A 67 7.29 6.43 4.64
CA LYS A 67 6.25 7.46 4.89
C LYS A 67 4.85 6.87 4.98
N LEU A 68 4.49 5.95 4.07
CA LEU A 68 3.19 5.27 4.11
C LEU A 68 3.05 4.36 5.34
N ILE A 69 4.13 3.70 5.76
CA ILE A 69 4.17 2.90 6.99
C ILE A 69 3.95 3.78 8.22
N GLU A 70 4.59 4.95 8.29
CA GLU A 70 4.40 5.92 9.38
C GLU A 70 2.95 6.40 9.47
N VAL A 71 2.33 6.71 8.33
CA VAL A 71 0.92 7.13 8.26
C VAL A 71 -0.01 6.02 8.75
N LEU A 72 0.14 4.80 8.23
CA LEU A 72 -0.66 3.66 8.62
C LEU A 72 -0.49 3.32 10.10
N ASN A 73 0.73 3.46 10.63
CA ASN A 73 1.01 3.18 12.04
C ASN A 73 0.70 4.37 12.98
N SER A 74 0.15 5.47 12.49
CA SER A 74 -0.30 6.59 13.32
C SER A 74 -1.67 6.34 13.93
N ASP A 75 -2.03 7.08 14.98
CA ASP A 75 -3.38 6.99 15.58
C ASP A 75 -4.48 7.64 14.71
N GLN A 76 -4.10 8.27 13.60
CA GLN A 76 -4.99 9.01 12.69
C GLN A 76 -5.04 8.38 11.30
N PHE A 77 -4.63 7.11 11.16
CA PHE A 77 -4.55 6.45 9.85
C PHE A 77 -5.90 6.40 9.13
N GLU A 78 -7.01 6.26 9.86
CA GLU A 78 -8.37 6.25 9.30
C GLU A 78 -8.78 7.61 8.71
N ASP A 79 -8.33 8.71 9.31
CA ASP A 79 -8.59 10.07 8.83
C ASP A 79 -7.71 10.43 7.62
N GLN A 80 -6.55 9.79 7.50
CA GLN A 80 -5.56 10.10 6.46
C GLN A 80 -5.74 9.25 5.19
N LEU A 81 -6.09 7.97 5.33
CA LEU A 81 -6.20 7.04 4.20
C LEU A 81 -7.55 6.31 4.21
N PRO A 82 -8.32 6.37 3.11
CA PRO A 82 -9.60 5.67 3.03
C PRO A 82 -9.40 4.15 2.98
N ILE A 83 -10.43 3.44 3.42
CA ILE A 83 -10.44 1.97 3.58
C ILE A 83 -9.88 1.24 2.35
N ILE A 84 -10.30 1.63 1.14
CA ILE A 84 -9.87 0.97 -0.10
C ILE A 84 -8.38 1.17 -0.37
N ASN A 85 -7.83 2.36 -0.12
CA ASN A 85 -6.40 2.59 -0.31
C ASN A 85 -5.55 1.89 0.76
N ARG A 86 -6.04 1.74 2.00
CA ARG A 86 -5.37 0.91 3.01
C ARG A 86 -5.30 -0.56 2.59
N ALA A 87 -6.41 -1.09 2.07
CA ALA A 87 -6.45 -2.44 1.50
C ALA A 87 -5.52 -2.58 0.28
N GLN A 88 -5.49 -1.59 -0.62
CA GLN A 88 -4.58 -1.57 -1.76
C GLN A 88 -3.11 -1.64 -1.30
N LEU A 89 -2.71 -0.82 -0.32
CA LEU A 89 -1.33 -0.79 0.18
C LEU A 89 -0.91 -2.15 0.76
N VAL A 90 -1.80 -2.80 1.51
CA VAL A 90 -1.58 -4.16 2.03
C VAL A 90 -1.44 -5.18 0.88
N ASP A 91 -2.34 -5.15 -0.10
CA ASP A 91 -2.29 -6.09 -1.24
C ASP A 91 -1.03 -5.89 -2.09
N ASP A 92 -0.71 -4.64 -2.41
CA ASP A 92 0.45 -4.29 -3.24
C ASP A 92 1.75 -4.67 -2.54
N VAL A 93 1.98 -4.25 -1.30
CA VAL A 93 3.23 -4.55 -0.59
C VAL A 93 3.42 -6.06 -0.40
N ALA A 94 2.35 -6.81 -0.14
CA ALA A 94 2.41 -8.26 0.02
C ALA A 94 2.80 -8.97 -1.29
N ASN A 95 2.19 -8.59 -2.40
CA ASN A 95 2.48 -9.19 -3.70
C ASN A 95 3.85 -8.77 -4.24
N LEU A 96 4.26 -7.53 -3.99
CA LEU A 96 5.61 -7.04 -4.34
C LEU A 96 6.68 -7.75 -3.53
N ALA A 97 6.48 -7.95 -2.22
CA ALA A 97 7.39 -8.72 -1.39
C ALA A 97 7.49 -10.19 -1.82
N ARG A 98 6.35 -10.80 -2.17
CA ARG A 98 6.31 -12.15 -2.74
C ARG A 98 7.06 -12.25 -4.08
N ALA A 99 7.04 -11.20 -4.90
CA ALA A 99 7.77 -11.13 -6.16
C ALA A 99 9.27 -10.81 -5.98
N GLY A 100 9.71 -10.41 -4.77
CA GLY A 100 11.08 -9.99 -4.49
C GLY A 100 11.39 -8.55 -4.91
N GLU A 101 10.37 -7.75 -5.22
CA GLU A 101 10.49 -6.34 -5.63
C GLU A 101 10.56 -5.38 -4.42
N VAL A 102 10.08 -5.84 -3.26
CA VAL A 102 10.11 -5.12 -1.98
C VAL A 102 10.56 -6.10 -0.89
N GLY A 103 11.26 -5.62 0.13
CA GLY A 103 11.67 -6.44 1.26
C GLY A 103 10.48 -6.90 2.11
N TYR A 104 10.52 -8.13 2.64
CA TYR A 104 9.50 -8.59 3.60
C TYR A 104 9.49 -7.77 4.90
N ASP A 105 10.61 -7.14 5.26
CA ASP A 105 10.69 -6.19 6.37
C ASP A 105 9.78 -4.97 6.14
N VAL A 106 9.71 -4.43 4.92
CA VAL A 106 8.78 -3.35 4.56
C VAL A 106 7.33 -3.84 4.63
N ALA A 107 7.04 -5.00 4.04
CA ALA A 107 5.68 -5.56 4.04
C ALA A 107 5.15 -5.85 5.45
N LEU A 108 5.98 -6.49 6.29
CA LEU A 108 5.62 -6.81 7.67
C LEU A 108 5.55 -5.55 8.54
N SER A 109 6.38 -4.54 8.27
CA SER A 109 6.31 -3.24 8.97
C SER A 109 5.05 -2.46 8.62
N LEU A 110 4.64 -2.51 7.35
CA LEU A 110 3.35 -1.97 6.94
C LEU A 110 2.24 -2.68 7.68
N MET A 111 2.18 -4.02 7.66
CA MET A 111 1.08 -4.77 8.27
C MET A 111 0.91 -4.59 9.79
N GLN A 112 1.89 -4.04 10.52
CA GLN A 112 1.77 -3.79 11.96
C GLN A 112 0.56 -2.91 12.33
N TYR A 113 0.11 -2.00 11.45
CA TYR A 113 -1.07 -1.19 11.77
C TYR A 113 -2.35 -2.00 11.94
N LEU A 114 -2.40 -3.22 11.39
CA LEU A 114 -3.60 -4.06 11.41
C LEU A 114 -4.08 -4.33 12.84
N GLU A 115 -3.20 -4.32 13.85
CA GLU A 115 -3.58 -4.40 15.27
C GLU A 115 -4.67 -3.39 15.66
N ARG A 116 -4.71 -2.23 14.99
CA ARG A 116 -5.68 -1.15 15.20
C ARG A 116 -6.71 -1.02 14.09
N GLU A 117 -6.59 -1.78 13.00
CA GLU A 117 -7.55 -1.76 11.91
C GLU A 117 -8.85 -2.45 12.34
N THR A 118 -9.98 -1.85 11.98
CA THR A 118 -11.31 -2.39 12.34
C THR A 118 -12.16 -2.70 11.12
N GLU A 119 -11.76 -2.22 9.95
CA GLU A 119 -12.50 -2.40 8.71
C GLU A 119 -12.23 -3.76 8.08
N TYR A 120 -13.28 -4.35 7.49
CA TYR A 120 -13.22 -5.71 6.95
C TYR A 120 -12.27 -5.83 5.76
N ILE A 121 -12.26 -4.85 4.84
CA ILE A 121 -11.57 -5.00 3.55
C ILE A 121 -10.05 -5.09 3.73
N PRO A 122 -9.37 -4.20 4.48
CA PRO A 122 -7.92 -4.30 4.67
C PRO A 122 -7.53 -5.57 5.43
N TRP A 123 -8.32 -5.98 6.43
CA TRP A 123 -8.12 -7.24 7.15
C TRP A 123 -8.27 -8.48 6.27
N ALA A 124 -9.31 -8.55 5.44
CA ALA A 124 -9.52 -9.67 4.53
C ALA A 124 -8.36 -9.79 3.51
N THR A 125 -7.85 -8.66 3.03
CA THR A 125 -6.66 -8.61 2.16
C THR A 125 -5.42 -9.11 2.91
N ALA A 126 -5.17 -8.60 4.11
CA ALA A 126 -4.04 -9.00 4.93
C ALA A 126 -4.06 -10.50 5.24
N TYR A 127 -5.23 -11.04 5.60
CA TYR A 127 -5.41 -12.45 5.89
C TYR A 127 -4.92 -13.35 4.74
N ASN A 128 -5.21 -12.99 3.48
CA ASN A 128 -4.73 -13.74 2.33
C ASN A 128 -3.20 -13.71 2.20
N ALA A 129 -2.57 -12.56 2.48
CA ALA A 129 -1.11 -12.42 2.49
C ALA A 129 -0.47 -13.22 3.64
N LEU A 130 -1.04 -13.15 4.84
CA LEU A 130 -0.54 -13.85 6.03
C LEU A 130 -0.72 -15.37 5.90
N LEU A 131 -1.81 -15.86 5.29
CA LEU A 131 -1.97 -17.27 4.94
C LEU A 131 -0.90 -17.77 3.96
N HIS A 132 -0.43 -16.92 3.04
CA HIS A 132 0.68 -17.29 2.17
C HIS A 132 1.98 -17.47 2.95
N LEU A 133 2.27 -16.54 3.87
CA LEU A 133 3.43 -16.61 4.75
C LEU A 133 3.38 -17.82 5.68
N ASP A 134 2.22 -18.10 6.29
CA ASP A 134 2.00 -19.28 7.13
C ASP A 134 2.37 -20.58 6.39
N ARG A 135 1.84 -20.76 5.17
CA ARG A 135 2.17 -21.93 4.35
C ARG A 135 3.65 -22.01 4.03
N MET A 136 4.29 -20.88 3.73
CA MET A 136 5.71 -20.81 3.43
C MET A 136 6.58 -21.22 4.63
N PHE A 137 6.21 -20.80 5.84
CA PHE A 137 6.98 -21.06 7.06
C PHE A 137 6.58 -22.36 7.78
N SER A 138 5.45 -22.99 7.45
CA SER A 138 4.89 -24.17 8.15
C SER A 138 5.86 -25.34 8.39
N ASN A 139 6.89 -25.49 7.55
CA ASN A 139 7.91 -26.54 7.69
C ASN A 139 9.32 -25.98 7.95
N HIS A 140 9.43 -24.69 8.30
CA HIS A 140 10.70 -24.01 8.51
C HIS A 140 10.98 -23.83 10.01
N LYS A 141 12.25 -23.97 10.40
CA LYS A 141 12.71 -23.81 11.80
C LYS A 141 12.40 -22.45 12.42
N GLU A 142 12.13 -21.45 11.58
CA GLU A 142 11.81 -20.07 11.99
C GLU A 142 10.31 -19.82 12.16
N TYR A 143 9.45 -20.84 12.01
CA TYR A 143 7.98 -20.70 12.13
C TYR A 143 7.56 -20.02 13.44
N ASN A 144 8.23 -20.33 14.56
CA ASN A 144 7.96 -19.69 15.85
C ASN A 144 8.10 -18.15 15.82
N ARG A 145 8.99 -17.59 14.96
CA ARG A 145 9.10 -16.13 14.82
C ARG A 145 7.88 -15.55 14.12
N PHE A 146 7.36 -16.26 13.12
CA PHE A 146 6.15 -15.87 12.42
C PHE A 146 4.91 -16.02 13.32
N GLU A 147 4.80 -17.11 14.09
CA GLU A 147 3.74 -17.24 15.09
C GLU A 147 3.76 -16.09 16.10
N ASN A 148 4.92 -15.74 16.67
CA ASN A 148 5.03 -14.61 17.60
C ASN A 148 4.64 -13.26 16.99
N TYR A 149 4.88 -13.07 15.69
CA TYR A 149 4.40 -11.88 14.97
C TYR A 149 2.86 -11.90 14.86
N MET A 150 2.28 -13.07 14.59
CA MET A 150 0.83 -13.26 14.47
C MET A 150 0.08 -13.11 15.79
N THR A 151 0.69 -13.40 16.94
CA THR A 151 0.05 -13.27 18.27
C THR A 151 -0.10 -11.84 18.76
N VAL A 152 0.41 -10.85 18.01
CA VAL A 152 0.19 -9.43 18.28
C VAL A 152 -1.22 -8.99 17.84
N TYR A 153 -1.86 -9.78 16.98
CA TYR A 153 -3.24 -9.59 16.52
C TYR A 153 -4.26 -10.40 17.33
#